data_AF-A0A7L4RMP3-F1
#
_entry.id   AF-A0A7L4RMP3-F1
#
_cell.length_a   1.000
_cell.length_b   1.000
_cell.length_c   1.000
_cell.angle_alpha   90.00
_cell.angle_beta   90.00
_cell.angle_gamma   90.00
#
_symmetry.space_group_name_H-M   'P 1'
#
loop_
_entity.id
_entity.type
_entity.pdbx_description
1 polymer ?
#
loop_
_entity_poly.entity_id
_entity_poly.type
_entity_poly.pdbx_seq_one_letter_code
_entity_poly.pdbx_strand_id
1 'polypeptide(L)'
;LLEKKLAYKGEDGSVYYNIKKFKNYGKLSGTNLKELETGASGRVRSDEYSKENASDFVLWKAWTPEDGNVFWQTELGKGRPGWHLECSAMSMKYLGESFDIHAGGVDLIFPHHENEIAQSEGATGKKFVNYWLHSEHLLIDGRKMSKSLGNFYTLRDLVNKNFKPKAIRYFLLSGYYKQQLNLTFEALRAAEESVKRLTDFRDSLEEIAGKKPSAKENKTAGELTAKAKNNFENAFDADLNTPLALAAVFEFVHAFNKLVEEKKLGAEEARDALQALEEFDSVLGVLSQRKAPPELEKFVEEKIREREQARKRKDFKTGDAIRLELKRRGVIIEDTPTGVKWKLEN
;
A
#
# COMPACT_ATOMS: atom_id res chain seq x y z
N LEU A 1 21.70 -24.39 4.01
CA LEU A 1 20.59 -25.38 3.82
C LEU A 1 21.08 -26.75 3.35
N LEU A 2 21.87 -26.83 2.27
CA LEU A 2 22.49 -28.10 1.80
C LEU A 2 23.33 -28.78 2.88
N GLU A 3 24.24 -28.03 3.53
CA GLU A 3 25.06 -28.55 4.64
C GLU A 3 24.22 -29.07 5.81
N LYS A 4 23.11 -28.40 6.11
CA LYS A 4 22.13 -28.79 7.14
C LYS A 4 21.22 -29.95 6.70
N LYS A 5 21.44 -30.51 5.50
CA LYS A 5 20.65 -31.61 4.90
C LYS A 5 19.15 -31.31 4.74
N LEU A 6 18.75 -30.04 4.78
CA LEU A 6 17.38 -29.57 4.54
C LEU A 6 17.10 -29.31 3.06
N ALA A 7 18.13 -29.35 2.23
CA ALA A 7 18.03 -29.24 0.78
C ALA A 7 18.79 -30.38 0.11
N TYR A 8 18.48 -30.65 -1.16
CA TYR A 8 19.17 -31.65 -1.99
C TYR A 8 19.18 -31.23 -3.46
N LYS A 9 20.14 -31.76 -4.23
CA LYS A 9 20.22 -31.55 -5.68
C LYS A 9 19.37 -32.61 -6.39
N GLY A 10 18.49 -32.20 -7.29
CA GLY A 10 17.69 -33.07 -8.13
C GLY A 10 18.48 -33.56 -9.35
N GLU A 11 17.97 -34.61 -9.99
CA GLU A 11 18.52 -35.17 -11.23
C GLU A 11 18.49 -34.17 -12.40
N ASP A 12 17.57 -33.20 -12.35
CA ASP A 12 17.46 -32.12 -13.33
C ASP A 12 18.43 -30.96 -13.09
N GLY A 13 19.35 -31.11 -12.13
CA GLY A 13 20.35 -30.10 -11.79
C GLY A 13 19.86 -29.01 -10.84
N SER A 14 18.55 -28.90 -10.59
CA SER A 14 17.98 -27.93 -9.64
C SER A 14 18.27 -28.32 -8.19
N VAL A 15 18.16 -27.35 -7.28
CA VAL A 15 18.27 -27.57 -5.83
C VAL A 15 16.90 -27.39 -5.20
N TYR A 16 16.46 -28.38 -4.43
CA TYR A 16 15.15 -28.43 -3.79
C TYR A 16 15.26 -28.37 -2.27
N TYR A 17 14.27 -27.75 -1.63
CA TYR A 17 14.05 -27.84 -0.19
C TYR A 17 13.26 -29.11 0.12
N ASN A 18 13.70 -29.87 1.13
CA ASN A 18 13.00 -31.07 1.58
C ASN A 18 12.06 -30.73 2.74
N ILE A 19 10.76 -30.61 2.45
CA ILE A 19 9.77 -30.17 3.46
C ILE A 19 9.63 -31.17 4.61
N LYS A 20 9.82 -32.46 4.34
CA LYS A 20 9.72 -33.53 5.35
C LYS A 20 10.80 -33.45 6.42
N LYS A 21 11.94 -32.82 6.11
CA LYS A 21 13.03 -32.64 7.07
C LYS A 21 12.88 -31.40 7.95
N PHE A 22 11.93 -30.52 7.66
CA PHE A 22 11.62 -29.37 8.50
C PHE A 22 10.44 -29.68 9.42
N LYS A 23 10.73 -29.92 10.71
CA LYS A 23 9.76 -30.42 11.70
C LYS A 23 8.49 -29.57 11.81
N ASN A 24 8.60 -28.26 11.63
CA ASN A 24 7.51 -27.29 11.84
C ASN A 24 6.92 -26.75 10.52
N TYR A 25 7.07 -27.48 9.41
CA TYR A 25 6.49 -27.06 8.14
C TYR A 25 4.95 -27.09 8.22
N GLY A 26 4.30 -26.04 7.73
CA GLY A 26 2.84 -25.90 7.75
C GLY A 26 2.31 -25.09 8.95
N LYS A 27 3.20 -24.58 9.81
CA LYS A 27 2.80 -23.88 11.05
C LYS A 27 2.03 -22.58 10.80
N LEU A 28 2.30 -21.89 9.69
CA LEU A 28 1.61 -20.64 9.35
C LEU A 28 0.26 -20.93 8.67
N SER A 29 0.28 -21.88 7.74
CA SER A 29 -0.86 -22.22 6.89
C SER A 29 -1.86 -23.18 7.54
N GLY A 30 -1.51 -23.80 8.67
CA GLY A 30 -2.27 -24.87 9.31
C GLY A 30 -2.18 -26.21 8.59
N THR A 31 -1.25 -26.35 7.65
CA THR A 31 -1.13 -27.53 6.77
C THR A 31 -0.44 -28.68 7.52
N ASN A 32 -1.11 -29.83 7.67
CA ASN A 32 -0.51 -31.01 8.29
C ASN A 32 0.10 -31.93 7.23
N LEU A 33 1.44 -32.02 7.19
CA LEU A 33 2.16 -32.89 6.25
C LEU A 33 1.74 -34.36 6.30
N LYS A 34 1.28 -34.86 7.46
CA LYS A 34 0.83 -36.27 7.58
C LYS A 34 -0.49 -36.54 6.85
N GLU A 35 -1.35 -35.54 6.71
CA GLU A 35 -2.63 -35.65 5.99
C GLU A 35 -2.47 -35.53 4.47
N LEU A 36 -1.33 -35.00 4.02
CA LEU A 36 -1.01 -34.82 2.61
C LEU A 36 -0.43 -36.07 1.94
N GLU A 37 0.13 -37.00 2.71
CA GLU A 37 0.69 -38.26 2.20
C GLU A 37 -0.38 -39.17 1.55
N THR A 38 -1.67 -38.94 1.80
CA THR A 38 -2.78 -39.67 1.17
C THR A 38 -3.20 -39.12 -0.20
N GLY A 39 -2.66 -37.98 -0.67
CA GLY A 39 -3.06 -37.36 -1.94
C GLY A 39 -1.93 -36.75 -2.80
N ALA A 40 -0.77 -36.41 -2.23
CA ALA A 40 0.31 -35.73 -2.93
C ALA A 40 1.52 -36.65 -3.17
N SER A 41 1.61 -37.24 -4.36
CA SER A 41 2.79 -37.99 -4.81
C SER A 41 3.54 -37.20 -5.90
N GLY A 42 4.43 -36.27 -5.54
CA GLY A 42 5.30 -35.65 -6.55
C GLY A 42 6.11 -34.45 -6.11
N ARG A 43 7.19 -34.15 -6.87
CA ARG A 43 7.92 -32.88 -6.87
C ARG A 43 7.18 -31.91 -7.79
N VAL A 44 7.09 -30.63 -7.45
CA VAL A 44 6.44 -29.64 -8.31
C VAL A 44 7.52 -28.69 -8.86
N ARG A 45 7.56 -28.56 -10.19
CA ARG A 45 8.43 -27.62 -10.91
C ARG A 45 7.84 -26.20 -11.01
N SER A 46 6.53 -26.09 -10.80
CA SER A 46 5.81 -24.83 -10.68
C SER A 46 6.08 -24.21 -9.31
N ASP A 47 6.26 -22.90 -9.27
CA ASP A 47 6.44 -22.15 -8.01
C ASP A 47 5.10 -21.92 -7.28
N GLU A 48 3.96 -22.17 -7.94
CA GLU A 48 2.61 -22.14 -7.37
C GLU A 48 2.02 -23.55 -7.27
N TYR A 49 1.52 -23.92 -6.07
CA TYR A 49 0.78 -25.16 -5.80
C TYR A 49 -0.18 -25.01 -4.61
N SER A 50 -1.22 -25.85 -4.55
CA SER A 50 -2.23 -25.82 -3.47
C SER A 50 -1.77 -26.55 -2.21
N LYS A 51 -2.39 -26.24 -1.06
CA LYS A 51 -2.12 -26.90 0.23
C LYS A 51 -2.23 -28.42 0.13
N GLU A 52 -3.25 -28.91 -0.57
CA GLU A 52 -3.53 -30.35 -0.79
C GLU A 52 -2.43 -31.08 -1.58
N ASN A 53 -1.56 -30.34 -2.26
CA ASN A 53 -0.46 -30.86 -3.08
C ASN A 53 0.90 -30.35 -2.58
N ALA A 54 1.07 -30.22 -1.26
CA ALA A 54 2.34 -29.73 -0.73
C ALA A 54 3.49 -30.67 -1.09
N SER A 55 4.56 -30.09 -1.65
CA SER A 55 5.70 -30.82 -2.21
C SER A 55 7.01 -30.10 -1.93
N ASP A 56 8.12 -30.83 -2.08
CA ASP A 56 9.46 -30.23 -2.11
C ASP A 56 9.51 -29.13 -3.18
N PHE A 57 10.00 -27.95 -2.80
CA PHE A 57 9.99 -26.74 -3.63
C PHE A 57 11.41 -26.31 -4.01
N VAL A 58 11.52 -25.58 -5.12
CA VAL A 58 12.83 -25.18 -5.68
C VAL A 58 13.46 -24.02 -4.89
N LEU A 59 14.74 -24.17 -4.56
CA LEU A 59 15.60 -23.10 -4.02
C LEU A 59 16.41 -22.46 -5.14
N TRP A 60 16.98 -23.29 -6.02
CA TRP A 60 17.75 -22.88 -7.18
C TRP A 60 17.26 -23.68 -8.39
N LYS A 61 16.69 -23.00 -9.38
CA LYS A 61 16.21 -23.63 -10.60
C LYS A 61 17.36 -23.69 -11.61
N ALA A 62 17.73 -24.89 -12.03
CA ALA A 62 18.71 -25.05 -13.08
C ALA A 62 18.20 -24.42 -14.37
N TRP A 63 19.11 -23.77 -15.09
CA TRP A 63 18.78 -23.08 -16.34
C TRP A 63 18.32 -24.07 -17.41
N THR A 64 17.25 -23.72 -18.12
CA THR A 64 16.85 -24.38 -19.36
C THR A 64 16.88 -23.38 -20.53
N PRO A 65 16.91 -23.84 -21.79
CA PRO A 65 16.91 -22.94 -22.95
C PRO A 65 15.76 -21.90 -22.95
N GLU A 66 14.62 -22.24 -22.36
CA GLU A 66 13.45 -21.36 -22.23
C GLU A 66 13.70 -20.15 -21.32
N ASP A 67 14.64 -20.22 -20.38
CA ASP A 67 15.02 -19.08 -19.52
C ASP A 67 15.85 -18.02 -20.27
N GLY A 68 16.34 -18.33 -21.48
CA GLY A 68 17.10 -17.41 -22.31
C GLY A 68 18.33 -16.82 -21.59
N ASN A 69 18.40 -15.48 -21.51
CA ASN A 69 19.51 -14.76 -20.87
C ASN A 69 19.33 -14.52 -19.37
N VAL A 70 18.26 -15.02 -18.75
CA VAL A 70 17.98 -14.83 -17.32
C VAL A 70 18.63 -15.97 -16.53
N PHE A 71 19.93 -15.83 -16.24
CA PHE A 71 20.65 -16.78 -15.41
C PHE A 71 21.87 -16.16 -14.72
N TRP A 72 22.37 -16.88 -13.72
CA TRP A 72 23.64 -16.63 -13.06
C TRP A 72 24.46 -17.92 -13.02
N GLN A 73 25.78 -17.76 -13.14
CA GLN A 73 26.74 -18.84 -12.93
C GLN A 73 27.16 -18.84 -11.46
N THR A 74 26.91 -19.92 -10.74
CA THR A 74 27.24 -20.06 -9.31
C THR A 74 27.88 -21.41 -9.02
N GLU A 75 28.33 -21.63 -7.80
CA GLU A 75 28.81 -22.93 -7.31
C GLU A 75 27.71 -24.02 -7.34
N LEU A 76 26.43 -23.62 -7.28
CA LEU A 76 25.29 -24.53 -7.42
C LEU A 76 25.04 -24.94 -8.87
N GLY A 77 25.64 -24.24 -9.82
CA GLY A 77 25.48 -24.41 -11.27
C GLY A 77 24.80 -23.20 -11.93
N LYS A 78 24.66 -23.29 -13.25
CA LYS A 78 23.97 -22.28 -14.08
C LYS A 78 22.46 -22.35 -13.80
N GLY A 79 21.86 -21.23 -13.40
CA GLY A 79 20.44 -21.20 -13.04
C GLY A 79 19.99 -19.85 -12.50
N ARG A 80 18.87 -19.87 -11.77
CA ARG A 80 18.27 -18.69 -11.14
C ARG A 80 17.62 -19.08 -9.80
N PRO A 81 17.42 -18.13 -8.87
CA PRO A 81 16.70 -18.42 -7.63
C PRO A 81 15.27 -18.91 -7.89
N GLY A 82 14.78 -19.75 -6.97
CA GLY A 82 13.36 -20.07 -6.87
C GLY A 82 12.60 -18.92 -6.21
N TRP A 83 11.32 -18.76 -6.57
CA TRP A 83 10.49 -17.62 -6.18
C TRP A 83 10.54 -17.30 -4.68
N HIS A 84 10.44 -18.31 -3.82
CA HIS A 84 10.41 -18.12 -2.36
C HIS A 84 11.77 -17.68 -1.78
N LEU A 85 12.88 -18.13 -2.38
CA LEU A 85 14.23 -17.91 -1.83
C LEU A 85 14.63 -16.43 -1.85
N GLU A 86 14.14 -15.68 -2.84
CA GLU A 86 14.41 -14.26 -3.01
C GLU A 86 13.98 -13.46 -1.77
N CYS A 87 12.73 -13.64 -1.32
CA CYS A 87 12.17 -12.95 -0.16
C CYS A 87 12.91 -13.31 1.14
N SER A 88 13.17 -14.60 1.38
CA SER A 88 13.97 -15.04 2.54
C SER A 88 15.37 -14.42 2.57
N ALA A 89 16.09 -14.48 1.44
CA ALA A 89 17.47 -14.01 1.38
C ALA A 89 17.56 -12.47 1.52
N MET A 90 16.68 -11.73 0.82
CA MET A 90 16.68 -10.27 0.86
C MET A 90 16.21 -9.74 2.22
N SER A 91 15.12 -10.26 2.76
CA SER A 91 14.61 -9.80 4.06
C SER A 91 15.62 -10.02 5.17
N MET A 92 16.24 -11.21 5.25
CA MET A 92 17.28 -11.47 6.26
C MET A 92 18.51 -10.58 6.11
N LYS A 93 18.89 -10.23 4.87
CA LYS A 93 20.02 -9.33 4.63
C LYS A 93 19.77 -7.92 5.16
N TYR A 94 18.56 -7.39 5.01
CA TYR A 94 18.25 -5.99 5.35
C TYR A 94 17.64 -5.80 6.74
N LEU A 95 16.89 -6.80 7.23
CA LEU A 95 16.14 -6.73 8.49
C LEU A 95 16.73 -7.62 9.59
N GLY A 96 17.69 -8.48 9.23
CA GLY A 96 18.28 -9.47 10.13
C GLY A 96 17.58 -10.82 10.07
N GLU A 97 18.20 -11.83 10.71
CA GLU A 97 17.71 -13.22 10.73
C GLU A 97 16.35 -13.40 11.45
N SER A 98 15.94 -12.38 12.20
CA SER A 98 14.65 -12.28 12.91
C SER A 98 14.17 -10.83 12.86
N PHE A 99 12.90 -10.60 12.47
CA PHE A 99 12.31 -9.26 12.44
C PHE A 99 10.82 -9.25 12.81
N ASP A 100 10.23 -8.05 12.91
CA ASP A 100 8.93 -7.87 13.56
C ASP A 100 7.73 -8.23 12.70
N ILE A 101 7.57 -7.58 11.54
CA ILE A 101 6.34 -7.68 10.72
C ILE A 101 6.69 -8.10 9.30
N HIS A 102 6.00 -9.13 8.80
CA HIS A 102 6.00 -9.52 7.38
C HIS A 102 4.57 -9.52 6.85
N ALA A 103 4.32 -8.83 5.75
CA ALA A 103 2.99 -8.66 5.17
C ALA A 103 2.87 -9.27 3.76
N GLY A 104 1.65 -9.65 3.36
CA GLY A 104 1.35 -10.11 2.00
C GLY A 104 -0.15 -10.33 1.76
N GLY A 105 -0.52 -10.84 0.60
CA GLY A 105 -1.89 -11.30 0.34
C GLY A 105 -2.19 -12.64 1.03
N VAL A 106 -3.46 -12.94 1.32
CA VAL A 106 -3.89 -14.23 1.90
C VAL A 106 -3.47 -15.44 1.08
N ASP A 107 -3.32 -15.28 -0.24
CA ASP A 107 -2.77 -16.26 -1.17
C ASP A 107 -1.29 -16.57 -0.93
N LEU A 108 -0.53 -15.65 -0.32
CA LEU A 108 0.88 -15.86 0.02
C LEU A 108 1.07 -16.64 1.31
N ILE A 109 0.02 -16.85 2.14
CA ILE A 109 0.10 -17.73 3.32
C ILE A 109 0.69 -19.08 2.92
N PHE A 110 0.23 -19.64 1.79
CA PHE A 110 0.73 -20.88 1.25
C PHE A 110 0.75 -20.87 -0.29
N PRO A 111 1.84 -21.32 -0.92
CA PRO A 111 3.03 -21.90 -0.29
C PRO A 111 4.08 -20.85 0.11
N HIS A 112 3.94 -19.60 -0.32
CA HIS A 112 5.03 -18.61 -0.33
C HIS A 112 5.63 -18.33 1.06
N HIS A 113 4.86 -17.75 1.98
CA HIS A 113 5.35 -17.39 3.31
C HIS A 113 5.69 -18.62 4.19
N GLU A 114 4.98 -19.74 3.99
CA GLU A 114 5.33 -21.01 4.64
C GLU A 114 6.73 -21.49 4.20
N ASN A 115 7.04 -21.37 2.91
CA ASN A 115 8.34 -21.71 2.36
C ASN A 115 9.43 -20.75 2.83
N GLU A 116 9.12 -19.46 2.99
CA GLU A 116 10.06 -18.49 3.54
C GLU A 116 10.44 -18.78 4.99
N ILE A 117 9.45 -19.14 5.82
CA ILE A 117 9.68 -19.64 7.18
C ILE A 117 10.61 -20.85 7.14
N ALA A 118 10.30 -21.86 6.34
CA ALA A 118 11.08 -23.08 6.27
C ALA A 118 12.53 -22.83 5.82
N GLN A 119 12.72 -21.96 4.82
CA GLN A 119 14.04 -21.54 4.34
C GLN A 119 14.82 -20.80 5.43
N SER A 120 14.23 -19.77 6.01
CA SER A 120 14.91 -18.84 6.93
C SER A 120 15.19 -19.51 8.28
N GLU A 121 14.18 -20.11 8.91
CA GLU A 121 14.36 -20.82 10.19
C GLU A 121 15.19 -22.09 10.01
N GLY A 122 15.08 -22.78 8.87
CA GLY A 122 15.95 -23.90 8.55
C GLY A 122 17.42 -23.49 8.37
N ALA A 123 17.66 -22.30 7.79
CA ALA A 123 19.00 -21.77 7.60
C ALA A 123 19.63 -21.25 8.91
N THR A 124 18.87 -20.57 9.76
CA THR A 124 19.41 -19.85 10.94
C THR A 124 19.17 -20.59 12.26
N GLY A 125 18.11 -21.40 12.35
CA GLY A 125 17.63 -21.98 13.61
C GLY A 125 16.91 -20.99 14.52
N LYS A 126 16.64 -19.77 14.06
CA LYS A 126 15.96 -18.70 14.80
C LYS A 126 14.52 -18.53 14.30
N LYS A 127 13.66 -17.92 15.11
CA LYS A 127 12.32 -17.49 14.68
C LYS A 127 12.47 -16.42 13.60
N PHE A 128 11.81 -16.58 12.46
CA PHE A 128 11.99 -15.68 11.32
C PHE A 128 11.24 -14.34 11.50
N VAL A 129 9.94 -14.40 11.79
CA VAL A 129 9.06 -13.22 11.85
C VAL A 129 8.17 -13.28 13.10
N ASN A 130 7.96 -12.15 13.78
CA ASN A 130 7.09 -12.08 14.96
C ASN A 130 5.60 -12.04 14.63
N TYR A 131 5.20 -11.20 13.67
CA TYR A 131 3.82 -10.96 13.27
C TYR A 131 3.66 -11.07 11.75
N TRP A 132 2.71 -11.89 11.32
CA TRP A 132 2.33 -12.04 9.91
C TRP A 132 1.01 -11.32 9.65
N LEU A 133 0.99 -10.41 8.68
CA LEU A 133 -0.20 -9.64 8.31
C LEU A 133 -0.62 -10.01 6.89
N HIS A 134 -1.81 -10.56 6.73
CA HIS A 134 -2.32 -11.01 5.43
C HIS A 134 -3.59 -10.26 5.04
N SER A 135 -3.57 -9.58 3.90
CA SER A 135 -4.76 -8.92 3.36
C SER A 135 -5.62 -9.89 2.56
N GLU A 136 -6.93 -9.84 2.79
CA GLU A 136 -7.91 -10.61 2.04
C GLU A 136 -8.06 -10.13 0.59
N HIS A 137 -8.72 -10.95 -0.21
CA HIS A 137 -8.89 -10.67 -1.63
C HIS A 137 -9.87 -9.52 -1.91
N LEU A 138 -9.54 -8.76 -2.95
CA LEU A 138 -10.50 -7.90 -3.63
C LEU A 138 -11.33 -8.73 -4.62
N LEU A 139 -12.64 -8.60 -4.54
CA LEU A 139 -13.61 -9.16 -5.49
C LEU A 139 -14.05 -8.07 -6.48
N ILE A 140 -14.42 -8.46 -7.69
CA ILE A 140 -15.06 -7.60 -8.69
C ILE A 140 -16.46 -8.17 -8.96
N ASP A 141 -17.49 -7.37 -8.69
CA ASP A 141 -18.90 -7.76 -8.85
C ASP A 141 -19.22 -9.13 -8.21
N GLY A 142 -18.70 -9.36 -7.00
CA GLY A 142 -18.90 -10.57 -6.19
C GLY A 142 -18.05 -11.77 -6.60
N ARG A 143 -17.11 -11.63 -7.55
CA ARG A 143 -16.27 -12.72 -8.03
C ARG A 143 -14.79 -12.42 -7.84
N LYS A 144 -13.98 -13.45 -7.59
CA LYS A 144 -12.52 -13.32 -7.55
C LYS A 144 -12.00 -12.82 -8.91
N MET A 145 -11.02 -11.91 -8.88
CA MET A 145 -10.35 -11.45 -10.09
C MET A 145 -9.63 -12.60 -10.79
N SER A 146 -9.81 -12.72 -12.10
CA SER A 146 -8.99 -13.61 -12.93
C SER A 146 -8.84 -13.06 -14.34
N LYS A 147 -7.69 -13.35 -14.96
CA LYS A 147 -7.45 -12.98 -16.36
C LYS A 147 -8.43 -13.69 -17.31
N SER A 148 -8.81 -14.93 -17.01
CA SER A 148 -9.72 -15.74 -17.83
C SER A 148 -11.16 -15.23 -17.82
N LEU A 149 -11.66 -14.74 -16.68
CA LEU A 149 -12.97 -14.10 -16.61
C LEU A 149 -12.95 -12.65 -17.16
N GLY A 150 -11.77 -12.09 -17.42
CA GLY A 150 -11.61 -10.69 -17.85
C GLY A 150 -12.08 -9.67 -16.82
N ASN A 151 -12.33 -10.09 -15.58
CA ASN A 151 -12.91 -9.29 -14.50
C ASN A 151 -11.81 -8.69 -13.61
N PHE A 152 -10.82 -8.04 -14.21
CA PHE A 152 -9.80 -7.30 -13.46
C PHE A 152 -9.67 -5.89 -14.02
N TYR A 153 -9.36 -4.95 -13.13
CA TYR A 153 -9.07 -3.56 -13.50
C TYR A 153 -7.70 -3.19 -13.00
N THR A 154 -6.89 -2.61 -13.87
CA THR A 154 -5.71 -1.86 -13.41
C THR A 154 -6.15 -0.51 -12.86
N LEU A 155 -5.30 0.12 -12.05
CA LEU A 155 -5.53 1.50 -11.62
C LEU A 155 -5.72 2.44 -12.83
N ARG A 156 -4.97 2.22 -13.91
CA ARG A 156 -5.08 3.01 -15.15
C ARG A 156 -6.45 2.84 -15.80
N ASP A 157 -7.02 1.64 -15.79
CA ASP A 157 -8.36 1.40 -16.33
C ASP A 157 -9.43 2.17 -15.55
N LEU A 158 -9.35 2.18 -14.21
CA LEU A 158 -10.29 2.92 -13.36
C LEU A 158 -10.16 4.43 -13.55
N VAL A 159 -8.92 4.94 -13.65
CA VAL A 159 -8.67 6.37 -13.93
C VAL A 159 -9.19 6.76 -15.31
N ASN A 160 -8.97 5.94 -16.33
CA ASN A 160 -9.51 6.15 -17.69
C ASN A 160 -11.04 6.11 -17.73
N LYS A 161 -11.68 5.44 -16.75
CA LYS A 161 -13.13 5.45 -16.52
C LYS A 161 -13.60 6.65 -15.68
N ASN A 162 -12.73 7.64 -15.47
CA ASN A 162 -13.00 8.89 -14.76
C ASN A 162 -13.18 8.76 -13.24
N PHE A 163 -12.72 7.64 -12.63
CA PHE A 163 -12.66 7.54 -11.17
C PHE A 163 -11.41 8.22 -10.63
N LYS A 164 -11.58 9.06 -9.59
CA LYS A 164 -10.46 9.75 -8.96
C LYS A 164 -9.62 8.77 -8.11
N PRO A 165 -8.27 8.81 -8.20
CA PRO A 165 -7.40 7.96 -7.38
C PRO A 165 -7.68 8.04 -5.86
N LYS A 166 -8.04 9.22 -5.36
CA LYS A 166 -8.43 9.42 -3.95
C LYS A 166 -9.69 8.64 -3.56
N ALA A 167 -10.67 8.55 -4.45
CA ALA A 167 -11.86 7.76 -4.22
C ALA A 167 -11.58 6.25 -4.26
N ILE A 168 -10.70 5.82 -5.16
CA ILE A 168 -10.22 4.42 -5.19
C ILE A 168 -9.50 4.09 -3.87
N ARG A 169 -8.62 4.99 -3.39
CA ARG A 169 -7.95 4.84 -2.09
C ARG A 169 -8.95 4.80 -0.93
N TYR A 170 -9.89 5.73 -0.88
CA TYR A 170 -10.94 5.74 0.13
C TYR A 170 -11.74 4.43 0.14
N PHE A 171 -12.13 3.95 -1.04
CA PHE A 171 -12.84 2.68 -1.19
C PHE A 171 -12.02 1.51 -0.61
N LEU A 172 -10.72 1.42 -0.92
CA LEU A 172 -9.85 0.38 -0.36
C LEU A 172 -9.74 0.46 1.17
N LEU A 173 -9.77 1.68 1.75
CA LEU A 173 -9.76 1.89 3.20
C LEU A 173 -11.11 1.63 3.87
N SER A 174 -12.21 1.66 3.12
CA SER A 174 -13.55 1.38 3.66
C SER A 174 -13.81 -0.09 3.98
N GLY A 175 -12.93 -1.00 3.53
CA GLY A 175 -12.93 -2.40 3.91
C GLY A 175 -11.90 -2.69 5.00
N TYR A 176 -12.23 -3.62 5.90
CA TYR A 176 -11.25 -4.14 6.85
C TYR A 176 -10.28 -5.07 6.12
N TYR A 177 -8.96 -4.91 6.30
CA TYR A 177 -7.97 -5.60 5.46
C TYR A 177 -8.02 -7.13 5.54
N LYS A 178 -8.54 -7.71 6.64
CA LYS A 178 -8.76 -9.16 6.80
C LYS A 178 -10.13 -9.65 6.30
N GLN A 179 -10.87 -8.80 5.59
CA GLN A 179 -12.15 -9.15 4.98
C GLN A 179 -12.10 -8.91 3.48
N GLN A 180 -12.81 -9.77 2.75
CA GLN A 180 -12.95 -9.59 1.31
C GLN A 180 -13.69 -8.28 1.04
N LEU A 181 -13.13 -7.50 0.12
CA LEU A 181 -13.70 -6.23 -0.29
C LEU A 181 -14.24 -6.35 -1.71
N ASN A 182 -15.50 -5.98 -1.93
CA ASN A 182 -16.13 -6.09 -3.24
C ASN A 182 -16.13 -4.75 -3.98
N LEU A 183 -15.39 -4.67 -5.07
CA LEU A 183 -15.35 -3.51 -5.96
C LEU A 183 -16.51 -3.59 -6.94
N THR A 184 -17.39 -2.58 -6.85
CA THR A 184 -18.38 -2.24 -7.86
C THR A 184 -18.19 -0.78 -8.24
N PHE A 185 -18.62 -0.40 -9.44
CA PHE A 185 -18.60 1.01 -9.85
C PHE A 185 -19.53 1.89 -8.99
N GLU A 186 -20.59 1.32 -8.44
CA GLU A 186 -21.46 1.99 -7.48
C GLU A 186 -20.70 2.31 -6.18
N ALA A 187 -19.94 1.35 -5.64
CA ALA A 187 -19.11 1.57 -4.45
C ALA A 187 -18.03 2.64 -4.69
N LEU A 188 -17.42 2.67 -5.88
CA LEU A 188 -16.47 3.73 -6.25
C LEU A 188 -17.13 5.12 -6.35
N ARG A 189 -18.35 5.23 -6.88
CA ARG A 189 -19.10 6.50 -6.89
C ARG A 189 -19.47 6.94 -5.47
N ALA A 190 -19.90 6.01 -4.62
CA ALA A 190 -20.16 6.32 -3.21
C ALA A 190 -18.89 6.79 -2.47
N ALA A 191 -17.73 6.23 -2.82
CA ALA A 191 -16.44 6.70 -2.33
C ALA A 191 -16.10 8.12 -2.83
N GLU A 192 -16.42 8.47 -4.07
CA GLU A 192 -16.26 9.85 -4.58
C GLU A 192 -17.09 10.86 -3.79
N GLU A 193 -18.35 10.53 -3.49
CA GLU A 193 -19.22 11.37 -2.65
C GLU A 193 -18.68 11.50 -1.22
N SER A 194 -18.12 10.43 -0.66
CA SER A 194 -17.51 10.45 0.67
C SER A 194 -16.29 11.36 0.72
N VAL A 195 -15.38 11.26 -0.27
CA VAL A 195 -14.23 12.16 -0.40
C VAL A 195 -14.68 13.60 -0.65
N LYS A 196 -15.75 13.81 -1.42
CA LYS A 196 -16.33 15.14 -1.64
C LYS A 196 -16.80 15.76 -0.33
N ARG A 197 -17.55 15.02 0.51
CA ARG A 197 -18.01 15.51 1.82
C ARG A 197 -16.87 15.93 2.73
N LEU A 198 -15.80 15.14 2.77
CA LEU A 198 -14.60 15.49 3.54
C LEU A 198 -13.92 16.75 2.98
N THR A 199 -13.91 16.92 1.65
CA THR A 199 -13.35 18.10 0.99
C THR A 199 -14.18 19.35 1.29
N ASP A 200 -15.50 19.26 1.14
CA ASP A 200 -16.43 20.36 1.44
C ASP A 200 -16.32 20.77 2.92
N PHE A 201 -16.16 19.80 3.82
CA PHE A 201 -15.96 20.04 5.26
C PHE A 201 -14.67 20.81 5.53
N ARG A 202 -13.54 20.37 4.95
CA ARG A 202 -12.27 21.11 5.06
C ARG A 202 -12.43 22.54 4.56
N ASP A 203 -13.01 22.74 3.37
CA ASP A 203 -13.17 24.05 2.77
C ASP A 203 -14.04 24.98 3.65
N SER A 204 -15.08 24.43 4.30
CA SER A 204 -15.90 25.15 5.28
C SER A 204 -15.10 25.58 6.52
N LEU A 205 -14.26 24.70 7.05
CA LEU A 205 -13.39 25.04 8.18
C LEU A 205 -12.34 26.10 7.80
N GLU A 206 -11.75 26.02 6.60
CA GLU A 206 -10.79 27.02 6.09
C GLU A 206 -11.42 28.42 6.01
N GLU A 207 -12.67 28.52 5.54
CA GLU A 207 -13.40 29.78 5.50
C GLU A 207 -13.61 30.39 6.89
N ILE A 208 -13.93 29.55 7.89
CA ILE A 208 -14.17 30.00 9.28
C ILE A 208 -12.84 30.38 9.96
N ALA A 209 -11.79 29.57 9.75
CA ALA A 209 -10.45 29.80 10.30
C ALA A 209 -9.82 31.12 9.83
N GLY A 210 -10.19 31.58 8.62
CA GLY A 210 -9.77 32.87 8.06
C GLY A 210 -10.46 34.10 8.66
N LYS A 211 -11.49 33.92 9.50
CA LYS A 211 -12.20 35.02 10.16
C LYS A 211 -11.42 35.51 11.39
N LYS A 212 -11.77 36.69 11.90
CA LYS A 212 -11.14 37.22 13.13
C LYS A 212 -11.45 36.31 14.32
N PRO A 213 -10.50 36.12 15.26
CA PRO A 213 -10.74 35.32 16.46
C PRO A 213 -11.96 35.81 17.23
N SER A 214 -12.78 34.87 17.69
CA SER A 214 -13.84 35.11 18.66
C SER A 214 -13.21 35.27 20.04
N ALA A 215 -13.71 36.19 20.86
CA ALA A 215 -13.24 36.36 22.24
C ALA A 215 -13.69 35.24 23.19
N LYS A 216 -14.59 34.35 22.74
CA LYS A 216 -15.18 33.30 23.57
C LYS A 216 -14.85 31.92 23.00
N GLU A 217 -14.08 31.16 23.77
CA GLU A 217 -13.73 29.77 23.51
C GLU A 217 -14.97 28.87 23.60
N ASN A 218 -15.12 27.95 22.64
CA ASN A 218 -16.14 26.91 22.69
C ASN A 218 -15.55 25.57 23.17
N LYS A 219 -15.64 25.33 24.48
CA LYS A 219 -15.19 24.08 25.12
C LYS A 219 -15.74 22.80 24.47
N THR A 220 -16.97 22.85 23.95
CA THR A 220 -17.58 21.70 23.28
C THR A 220 -16.83 21.31 22.00
N ALA A 221 -16.28 22.29 21.25
CA ALA A 221 -15.49 21.98 20.06
C ALA A 221 -14.17 21.27 20.43
N GLY A 222 -13.48 21.72 21.48
CA GLY A 222 -12.27 21.07 21.99
C GLY A 222 -12.51 19.64 22.45
N GLU A 223 -13.59 19.38 23.19
CA GLU A 223 -13.99 18.02 23.60
C GLU A 223 -14.30 17.10 22.40
N LEU A 224 -14.99 17.63 21.38
CA LEU A 224 -15.29 16.88 20.16
C LEU A 224 -14.01 16.53 19.38
N THR A 225 -13.07 17.46 19.26
CA THR A 225 -11.76 17.21 18.63
C THR A 225 -10.97 16.14 19.37
N ALA A 226 -10.86 16.26 20.70
CA ALA A 226 -10.16 15.28 21.52
C ALA A 226 -10.79 13.88 21.42
N LYS A 227 -12.13 13.81 21.47
CA LYS A 227 -12.88 12.56 21.28
C LYS A 227 -12.61 11.94 19.90
N ALA A 228 -12.61 12.75 18.84
CA ALA A 228 -12.33 12.27 17.49
C ALA A 228 -10.92 11.69 17.36
N LYS A 229 -9.91 12.37 17.90
CA LYS A 229 -8.52 11.87 17.92
C LYS A 229 -8.41 10.53 18.64
N ASN A 230 -8.95 10.44 19.86
CA ASN A 230 -8.94 9.20 20.63
C ASN A 230 -9.67 8.05 19.89
N ASN A 231 -10.84 8.33 19.30
CA ASN A 231 -11.60 7.32 18.56
C ASN A 231 -10.84 6.85 17.31
N PHE A 232 -10.17 7.76 16.62
CA PHE A 232 -9.35 7.46 15.45
C PHE A 232 -8.14 6.59 15.81
N GLU A 233 -7.41 6.95 16.87
CA GLU A 233 -6.26 6.17 17.38
C GLU A 233 -6.70 4.77 17.84
N ASN A 234 -7.74 4.68 18.67
CA ASN A 234 -8.28 3.40 19.15
C ASN A 234 -8.72 2.47 18.00
N ALA A 235 -9.19 3.03 16.87
CA ALA A 235 -9.54 2.23 15.70
C ALA A 235 -8.30 1.58 15.04
N PHE A 236 -7.17 2.28 14.98
CA PHE A 236 -5.93 1.71 14.46
C PHE A 236 -5.25 0.76 15.45
N ASP A 237 -5.34 1.03 16.75
CA ASP A 237 -4.89 0.10 17.79
C ASP A 237 -5.67 -1.22 17.77
N ALA A 238 -6.93 -1.17 17.32
CA ALA A 238 -7.77 -2.33 17.06
C ALA A 238 -7.44 -3.02 15.72
N ASP A 239 -6.17 -3.43 15.53
CA ASP A 239 -5.70 -4.18 14.35
C ASP A 239 -5.91 -3.41 13.04
N LEU A 240 -5.49 -2.14 12.97
CA LEU A 240 -5.58 -1.30 11.77
C LEU A 240 -7.00 -1.21 11.18
N ASN A 241 -8.02 -1.05 12.03
CA ASN A 241 -9.41 -1.05 11.61
C ASN A 241 -9.80 0.27 10.92
N THR A 242 -9.46 0.37 9.62
CA THR A 242 -9.75 1.55 8.80
C THR A 242 -11.24 1.88 8.67
N PRO A 243 -12.19 0.92 8.62
CA PRO A 243 -13.62 1.26 8.68
C PRO A 243 -14.02 2.01 9.95
N LEU A 244 -13.54 1.59 11.12
CA LEU A 244 -13.81 2.28 12.38
C LEU A 244 -13.14 3.66 12.43
N ALA A 245 -11.92 3.78 11.89
CA ALA A 245 -11.24 5.07 11.81
C ALA A 245 -12.01 6.05 10.90
N LEU A 246 -12.50 5.59 9.75
CA LEU A 246 -13.36 6.40 8.87
C LEU A 246 -14.67 6.79 9.55
N ALA A 247 -15.29 5.89 10.31
CA ALA A 247 -16.48 6.20 11.09
C ALA A 247 -16.21 7.33 12.10
N ALA A 248 -15.09 7.28 12.82
CA ALA A 248 -14.68 8.35 13.74
C ALA A 248 -14.50 9.71 13.04
N VAL A 249 -13.92 9.72 11.83
CA VAL A 249 -13.79 10.95 11.02
C VAL A 249 -15.16 11.49 10.60
N PHE A 250 -16.09 10.64 10.18
CA PHE A 250 -17.43 11.12 9.79
C PHE A 250 -18.29 11.55 10.97
N GLU A 251 -18.14 10.94 12.15
CA GLU A 251 -18.74 11.43 13.40
C GLU A 251 -18.23 12.83 13.74
N PHE A 252 -16.92 13.04 13.61
CA PHE A 252 -16.27 14.35 13.78
C PHE A 252 -16.82 15.39 12.79
N VAL A 253 -16.89 15.06 11.50
CA VAL A 253 -17.47 15.91 10.45
C VAL A 253 -18.92 16.28 10.79
N HIS A 254 -19.74 15.31 11.20
CA HIS A 254 -21.14 15.55 11.54
C HIS A 254 -21.29 16.49 12.74
N ALA A 255 -20.50 16.27 13.80
CA ALA A 255 -20.55 17.10 15.00
C ALA A 255 -20.11 18.55 14.73
N PHE A 256 -19.06 18.75 13.92
CA PHE A 256 -18.60 20.09 13.57
C PHE A 256 -19.52 20.81 12.59
N ASN A 257 -20.11 20.12 11.60
CA ASN A 257 -21.11 20.73 10.72
C ASN A 257 -22.29 21.29 11.52
N LYS A 258 -22.73 20.61 12.58
CA LYS A 258 -23.76 21.13 13.48
C LYS A 258 -23.32 22.42 14.20
N LEU A 259 -22.07 22.51 14.64
CA LEU A 259 -21.53 23.75 15.23
C LEU A 259 -21.47 24.89 14.22
N VAL A 260 -21.15 24.60 12.96
CA VAL A 260 -21.15 25.58 11.86
C VAL A 260 -22.56 26.10 11.60
N GLU A 261 -23.55 25.21 11.47
CA GLU A 261 -24.96 25.56 11.26
C GLU A 261 -25.53 26.41 12.39
N GLU A 262 -25.21 26.07 13.64
CA GLU A 262 -25.62 26.82 14.83
C GLU A 262 -24.82 28.11 15.05
N LYS A 263 -23.85 28.42 14.19
CA LYS A 263 -22.91 29.56 14.30
C LYS A 263 -22.16 29.60 15.63
N LYS A 264 -21.80 28.42 16.13
CA LYS A 264 -21.08 28.22 17.40
C LYS A 264 -19.61 27.89 17.22
N LEU A 265 -19.11 27.79 15.99
CA LEU A 265 -17.70 27.53 15.71
C LEU A 265 -16.92 28.84 15.47
N GLY A 266 -15.92 29.11 16.31
CA GLY A 266 -15.01 30.24 16.16
C GLY A 266 -13.80 29.91 15.26
N ALA A 267 -13.00 30.93 14.97
CA ALA A 267 -11.84 30.79 14.08
C ALA A 267 -10.73 29.91 14.68
N GLU A 268 -10.49 29.98 15.99
CA GLU A 268 -9.48 29.12 16.65
C GLU A 268 -9.93 27.65 16.65
N GLU A 269 -11.19 27.38 17.03
CA GLU A 269 -11.72 26.02 17.03
C GLU A 269 -11.76 25.41 15.62
N ALA A 270 -11.98 26.22 14.58
CA ALA A 270 -11.88 25.78 13.20
C ALA A 270 -10.44 25.43 12.79
N ARG A 271 -9.42 26.14 13.30
CA ARG A 271 -8.00 25.80 13.07
C ARG A 271 -7.62 24.50 13.77
N ASP A 272 -8.06 24.31 15.01
CA ASP A 272 -7.83 23.05 15.75
C ASP A 272 -8.49 21.87 15.02
N ALA A 273 -9.70 22.07 14.50
CA ALA A 273 -10.39 21.06 13.72
C ALA A 273 -9.69 20.74 12.38
N LEU A 274 -9.17 21.77 11.70
CA LEU A 274 -8.35 21.59 10.49
C LEU A 274 -7.08 20.80 10.80
N GLN A 275 -6.40 21.13 11.89
CA GLN A 275 -5.20 20.41 12.29
C GLN A 275 -5.51 18.93 12.57
N ALA A 276 -6.60 18.65 13.29
CA ALA A 276 -7.02 17.27 13.52
C ALA A 276 -7.37 16.54 12.20
N LEU A 277 -8.05 17.22 11.27
CA LEU A 277 -8.35 16.66 9.96
C LEU A 277 -7.08 16.39 9.12
N GLU A 278 -6.09 17.27 9.17
CA GLU A 278 -4.78 17.06 8.53
C GLU A 278 -4.01 15.88 9.17
N GLU A 279 -4.09 15.72 10.49
CA GLU A 279 -3.52 14.57 11.21
C GLU A 279 -4.19 13.26 10.75
N PHE A 280 -5.52 13.20 10.69
CA PHE A 280 -6.24 12.02 10.17
C PHE A 280 -5.88 11.73 8.73
N ASP A 281 -5.80 12.76 7.89
CA ASP A 281 -5.48 12.60 6.48
C ASP A 281 -4.00 12.27 6.22
N SER A 282 -3.10 12.56 7.15
CA SER A 282 -1.70 12.08 7.06
C SER A 282 -1.61 10.56 7.05
N VAL A 283 -2.57 9.88 7.69
CA VAL A 283 -2.71 8.42 7.70
C VAL A 283 -3.60 7.94 6.54
N LEU A 284 -4.78 8.56 6.36
CA LEU A 284 -5.76 8.13 5.38
C LEU A 284 -5.37 8.50 3.95
N GLY A 285 -4.79 9.67 3.70
CA GLY A 285 -4.32 10.15 2.40
C GLY A 285 -5.43 10.32 1.35
N VAL A 286 -6.62 10.76 1.76
CA VAL A 286 -7.82 10.89 0.91
C VAL A 286 -8.20 12.34 0.60
N LEU A 287 -7.69 13.33 1.35
CA LEU A 287 -8.02 14.75 1.20
C LEU A 287 -6.88 15.57 0.60
N SER A 288 -5.68 15.41 1.11
CA SER A 288 -4.51 16.19 0.74
C SER A 288 -4.27 16.10 -0.76
N GLN A 289 -4.30 17.24 -1.45
CA GLN A 289 -3.36 17.38 -2.56
C GLN A 289 -2.01 17.30 -1.86
N ARG A 290 -1.11 16.40 -2.27
CA ARG A 290 0.24 16.36 -1.71
C ARG A 290 0.73 17.81 -1.66
N LYS A 291 0.87 18.40 -0.47
CA LYS A 291 1.61 19.66 -0.34
C LYS A 291 3.03 19.28 -0.76
N ALA A 292 3.62 19.99 -1.70
CA ALA A 292 5.00 19.71 -2.04
C ALA A 292 5.83 19.89 -0.76
N PRO A 293 6.81 19.01 -0.50
CA PRO A 293 7.80 19.28 0.54
C PRO A 293 8.33 20.71 0.37
N PRO A 294 8.59 21.48 1.44
CA PRO A 294 9.04 22.87 1.32
C PRO A 294 10.27 23.04 0.41
N GLU A 295 11.14 22.04 0.35
CA GLU A 295 12.29 21.99 -0.57
C GLU A 295 11.88 21.87 -2.04
N LEU A 296 10.87 21.03 -2.33
CA LEU A 296 10.32 20.88 -3.68
C LEU A 296 9.57 22.15 -4.09
N GLU A 297 8.81 22.77 -3.19
CA GLU A 297 8.14 24.05 -3.46
C GLU A 297 9.14 25.15 -3.83
N LYS A 298 10.20 25.35 -3.03
CA LYS A 298 11.28 26.29 -3.34
C LYS A 298 11.93 26.00 -4.71
N PHE A 299 12.25 24.74 -4.96
CA PHE A 299 12.81 24.30 -6.25
C PHE A 299 11.88 24.63 -7.42
N VAL A 300 10.56 24.39 -7.27
CA VAL A 300 9.57 24.67 -8.30
C VAL A 300 9.47 26.17 -8.57
N GLU A 301 9.43 26.99 -7.53
CA GLU A 301 9.39 28.45 -7.67
C GLU A 301 10.64 29.01 -8.38
N GLU A 302 11.83 28.53 -8.02
CA GLU A 302 13.09 28.90 -8.69
C GLU A 302 13.07 28.54 -10.17
N LYS A 303 12.65 27.31 -10.50
CA LYS A 303 12.55 26.85 -11.89
C LYS A 303 11.51 27.60 -12.70
N ILE A 304 10.37 27.96 -12.11
CA ILE A 304 9.38 28.82 -12.77
C ILE A 304 9.98 30.19 -13.08
N ARG A 305 10.75 30.79 -12.15
CA ARG A 305 11.44 32.07 -12.40
C ARG A 305 12.47 31.97 -13.52
N GLU A 306 13.30 30.93 -13.53
CA GLU A 306 14.26 30.65 -14.61
C GLU A 306 13.57 30.51 -15.97
N ARG A 307 12.47 29.77 -16.01
CA ARG A 307 11.66 29.56 -17.22
C ARG A 307 11.08 30.88 -17.74
N GLU A 308 10.53 31.72 -16.87
CA GLU A 308 9.99 33.02 -17.27
C GLU A 308 11.08 33.96 -17.80
N GLN A 309 12.29 33.90 -17.26
CA GLN A 309 13.44 34.62 -17.83
C GLN A 309 13.84 34.09 -19.21
N ALA A 310 13.85 32.76 -19.40
CA ALA A 310 14.12 32.15 -20.70
C ALA A 310 13.08 32.57 -21.75
N ARG A 311 11.79 32.59 -21.40
CA ARG A 311 10.71 33.08 -22.27
C ARG A 311 10.88 34.54 -22.65
N LYS A 312 11.24 35.42 -21.69
CA LYS A 312 11.54 36.83 -21.96
C LYS A 312 12.68 37.01 -22.97
N ARG A 313 13.68 36.14 -22.95
CA ARG A 313 14.80 36.13 -23.89
C ARG A 313 14.52 35.33 -25.18
N LYS A 314 13.30 34.83 -25.37
CA LYS A 314 12.88 33.94 -26.48
C LYS A 314 13.69 32.64 -26.59
N ASP A 315 14.26 32.18 -25.49
CA ASP A 315 14.94 30.89 -25.39
C ASP A 315 13.93 29.79 -25.02
N PHE A 316 13.21 29.32 -26.05
CA PHE A 316 12.17 28.30 -25.89
C PHE A 316 12.77 26.92 -25.50
N LYS A 317 14.00 26.63 -25.94
CA LYS A 317 14.69 25.36 -25.66
C LYS A 317 14.93 25.18 -24.17
N THR A 318 15.42 26.23 -23.50
CA THR A 318 15.62 26.22 -22.04
C THR A 318 14.28 26.16 -21.29
N GLY A 319 13.26 26.87 -21.76
CA GLY A 319 11.93 26.84 -21.17
C GLY A 319 11.27 25.45 -21.20
N ASP A 320 11.45 24.71 -22.29
CA ASP A 320 10.94 23.34 -22.43
C ASP A 320 11.75 22.32 -21.61
N ALA A 321 13.07 22.50 -21.51
CA ALA A 321 13.92 21.68 -20.65
C ALA A 321 13.50 21.77 -19.18
N ILE A 322 13.20 22.99 -18.69
CA ILE A 322 12.71 23.21 -17.33
C ILE A 322 11.33 22.59 -17.12
N ARG A 323 10.41 22.72 -18.08
CA ARG A 323 9.09 22.07 -18.01
C ARG A 323 9.22 20.54 -17.88
N LEU A 324 10.14 19.94 -18.64
CA LEU A 324 10.41 18.49 -18.56
C LEU A 324 11.07 18.10 -17.22
N GLU A 325 11.96 18.93 -16.69
CA GLU A 325 12.58 18.73 -15.38
C GLU A 325 11.54 18.74 -14.25
N LEU A 326 10.64 19.73 -14.25
CA LEU A 326 9.52 19.81 -13.30
C LEU A 326 8.61 18.60 -13.42
N LYS A 327 8.27 18.19 -14.66
CA LYS A 327 7.45 17.00 -14.90
C LYS A 327 8.10 15.72 -14.37
N ARG A 328 9.41 15.55 -14.55
CA ARG A 328 10.16 14.38 -14.00
C ARG A 328 10.11 14.30 -12.48
N ARG A 329 9.89 15.42 -11.79
CA ARG A 329 9.69 15.48 -10.33
C ARG A 329 8.21 15.44 -9.93
N GLY A 330 7.33 15.08 -10.86
CA GLY A 330 5.89 15.01 -10.62
C GLY A 330 5.26 16.38 -10.43
N VAL A 331 5.75 17.42 -11.11
CA VAL A 331 5.17 18.78 -11.07
C VAL A 331 4.65 19.15 -12.45
N ILE A 332 3.36 19.50 -12.52
CA ILE A 332 2.71 20.02 -13.73
C ILE A 332 2.57 21.53 -13.60
N ILE A 333 3.04 22.26 -14.61
CA ILE A 333 2.89 23.72 -14.72
C ILE A 333 1.88 24.10 -15.79
N GLU A 334 1.03 25.07 -15.47
CA GLU A 334 -0.03 25.61 -16.32
C GLU A 334 0.19 27.13 -16.49
N ASP A 335 0.34 27.58 -17.73
CA ASP A 335 0.47 29.00 -18.05
C ASP A 335 -0.92 29.64 -18.06
N THR A 336 -1.19 30.60 -17.18
CA THR A 336 -2.46 31.35 -17.14
C THR A 336 -2.22 32.85 -17.38
N PRO A 337 -3.24 33.64 -17.77
CA PRO A 337 -3.10 35.08 -17.94
C PRO A 337 -2.62 35.83 -16.68
N THR A 338 -2.85 35.26 -15.50
CA THR A 338 -2.43 35.84 -14.21
C THR A 338 -1.10 35.29 -13.68
N GLY A 339 -0.44 34.39 -14.43
CA GLY A 339 0.85 33.80 -14.05
C GLY A 339 0.90 32.29 -14.24
N VAL A 340 2.05 31.69 -13.90
CA VAL A 340 2.23 30.24 -13.94
C VAL A 340 1.66 29.62 -12.68
N LYS A 341 0.66 28.75 -12.82
CA LYS A 341 0.18 27.88 -11.75
C LYS A 341 0.87 26.52 -11.83
N TRP A 342 1.00 25.84 -10.70
CA TRP A 342 1.55 24.48 -10.68
C TRP A 342 0.80 23.60 -9.69
N LYS A 343 0.88 22.29 -9.93
CA LYS A 343 0.33 21.24 -9.05
C LYS A 343 1.21 20.00 -9.13
N LEU A 344 1.14 19.14 -8.12
CA LEU A 344 1.76 17.82 -8.22
C LEU A 344 0.94 16.91 -9.15
N GLU A 345 1.65 16.15 -9.98
CA GLU A 345 1.13 15.04 -10.77
C GLU A 345 0.76 13.92 -9.78
N ASN A 346 -0.52 13.55 -9.75
CA ASN A 346 -1.04 12.50 -8.87
C ASN A 346 -0.55 11.12 -9.31
#